data_AF-A0A7J9ZY43-F1
#
_entry.id   AF-A0A7J9ZY43-F1
#
_cell.length_a   1.000
_cell.length_b   1.000
_cell.length_c   1.000
_cell.angle_alpha   90.00
_cell.angle_beta   90.00
_cell.angle_gamma   90.00
#
_symmetry.space_group_name_H-M   'P 1'
#
loop_
_entity.id
_entity.type
_entity.pdbx_description
1 polymer ?
#
loop_
_entity_poly.entity_id
_entity_poly.type
_entity_poly.pdbx_seq_one_letter_code
_entity_poly.pdbx_strand_id
1 'polypeptide(L)'
;MSEAPDRVTRRHGADADEDAAAPRTAARGRRRAPKGNRDVDDALAGLTVPPARRLFGRRGAVVLLVCLVALIAGIGGYLVLGGGDEAPAVRLPSTLRVYPSEGELLALSDRSRDKRPLSQGEVFGADLARRSFGGVTLTATAPRLDTDCASAVWGQRVVEALRNAKCTEAVRAGYAGDQHVGVVAVFNLNDSHQATRVAEAMKVRGGFVRPPVDKAPFDRLGTAYSRADASVEGHYLVIVWVARTDGGKPADLRNDDLINAKVALGTLDRFVYRRLVEIGGDQRATPNRTGTGTGAGTRPTTGTRPTTGPGTQPSTPTTQPAG
;
A
#
# COMPACT_ATOMS: atom_id res chain seq x y z
N MET A 1 -38.70 14.17 49.58
CA MET A 1 -38.79 15.16 48.49
C MET A 1 -38.53 14.38 47.21
N SER A 2 -39.53 14.35 46.34
CA SER A 2 -39.49 13.58 45.09
C SER A 2 -39.06 14.49 43.95
N GLU A 3 -38.26 13.99 43.01
CA GLU A 3 -38.39 14.43 41.62
C GLU A 3 -37.79 13.40 40.66
N ALA A 4 -38.53 13.16 39.57
CA ALA A 4 -38.14 12.30 38.46
C ALA A 4 -38.65 12.96 37.17
N PRO A 5 -37.81 13.07 36.14
CA PRO A 5 -38.25 13.37 34.77
C PRO A 5 -37.71 12.33 33.77
N ASP A 6 -38.27 12.17 32.57
CA ASP A 6 -39.64 12.36 32.10
C ASP A 6 -39.80 11.48 30.84
N ARG A 7 -40.99 10.95 30.54
CA ARG A 7 -41.20 9.92 29.51
C ARG A 7 -42.08 10.45 28.37
N VAL A 8 -41.46 11.18 27.44
CA VAL A 8 -42.15 11.70 26.24
C VAL A 8 -42.50 10.57 25.27
N THR A 9 -43.78 10.49 24.92
CA THR A 9 -44.36 9.55 23.94
C THR A 9 -45.21 10.30 22.91
N ARG A 10 -45.61 9.60 21.83
CA ARG A 10 -46.41 10.06 20.67
C ARG A 10 -45.56 10.77 19.58
N ARG A 11 -45.92 10.66 18.28
CA ARG A 11 -47.24 10.35 17.68
C ARG A 11 -47.23 9.24 16.61
N HIS A 12 -48.37 8.56 16.52
CA HIS A 12 -48.88 7.93 15.30
C HIS A 12 -49.41 9.00 14.33
N GLY A 13 -49.40 8.68 13.04
CA GLY A 13 -50.17 9.35 11.98
C GLY A 13 -50.16 8.46 10.75
N ALA A 14 -51.34 8.04 10.31
CA ALA A 14 -51.59 7.24 9.11
C ALA A 14 -52.72 7.90 8.30
N ASP A 15 -52.98 7.38 7.10
CA ASP A 15 -54.06 7.81 6.18
C ASP A 15 -53.80 9.24 5.61
N ALA A 16 -54.26 9.77 4.47
CA ALA A 16 -55.01 9.35 3.28
C ALA A 16 -54.92 10.54 2.25
N ASP A 17 -55.17 10.48 0.94
CA ASP A 17 -55.34 9.39 -0.04
C ASP A 17 -55.18 9.94 -1.49
N GLU A 18 -55.06 9.03 -2.48
CA GLU A 18 -55.67 9.03 -3.84
C GLU A 18 -56.00 10.36 -4.57
N ASP A 19 -55.48 10.58 -5.81
CA ASP A 19 -56.28 10.52 -7.08
C ASP A 19 -55.46 10.81 -8.38
N ALA A 20 -56.09 10.59 -9.53
CA ALA A 20 -55.87 11.17 -10.88
C ALA A 20 -54.93 10.49 -11.92
N ALA A 21 -55.49 9.41 -12.51
CA ALA A 21 -55.81 9.30 -13.95
C ALA A 21 -54.75 8.93 -15.03
N ALA A 22 -55.19 7.97 -15.86
CA ALA A 22 -54.58 7.48 -17.13
C ALA A 22 -55.18 8.27 -18.34
N PRO A 23 -55.22 7.82 -19.64
CA PRO A 23 -54.89 6.51 -20.25
C PRO A 23 -54.14 6.55 -21.60
N ARG A 24 -53.79 5.37 -22.16
CA ARG A 24 -54.02 5.03 -23.60
C ARG A 24 -53.86 3.54 -23.99
N THR A 25 -54.99 2.94 -24.33
CA THR A 25 -55.24 1.98 -25.44
C THR A 25 -54.34 0.76 -25.66
N ALA A 26 -54.92 -0.43 -25.47
CA ALA A 26 -54.41 -1.71 -25.98
C ALA A 26 -55.06 -2.10 -27.33
N ALA A 27 -54.35 -2.91 -28.13
CA ALA A 27 -54.90 -3.59 -29.32
C ALA A 27 -54.50 -5.09 -29.34
N ARG A 28 -55.38 -5.95 -29.87
CA ARG A 28 -55.31 -7.43 -29.75
C ARG A 28 -54.58 -8.11 -30.92
N GLY A 29 -53.85 -9.19 -30.66
CA GLY A 29 -53.28 -10.11 -31.67
C GLY A 29 -53.26 -11.58 -31.23
N ARG A 30 -53.96 -12.46 -31.96
CA ARG A 30 -54.41 -13.80 -31.54
C ARG A 30 -53.34 -14.92 -31.47
N ARG A 31 -53.41 -15.70 -30.39
CA ARG A 31 -53.30 -17.19 -30.24
C ARG A 31 -52.83 -18.04 -31.46
N ARG A 32 -51.87 -18.94 -31.22
CA ARG A 32 -51.99 -20.42 -31.43
C ARG A 32 -50.83 -21.19 -30.74
N ALA A 33 -51.07 -22.45 -30.38
CA ALA A 33 -50.12 -23.34 -29.70
C ALA A 33 -49.45 -24.34 -30.68
N PRO A 34 -48.35 -25.00 -30.27
CA PRO A 34 -48.40 -26.43 -29.89
C PRO A 34 -47.66 -26.67 -28.54
N LYS A 35 -48.03 -27.62 -27.67
CA LYS A 35 -48.17 -29.08 -27.81
C LYS A 35 -46.82 -29.77 -28.10
N GLY A 36 -46.11 -30.15 -27.05
CA GLY A 36 -44.84 -30.89 -27.17
C GLY A 36 -45.02 -32.41 -27.13
N ASN A 37 -43.95 -33.14 -27.46
CA ASN A 37 -43.43 -34.28 -26.68
C ASN A 37 -42.07 -34.74 -27.26
N ARG A 38 -41.27 -35.39 -26.41
CA ARG A 38 -40.26 -36.43 -26.77
C ARG A 38 -39.04 -36.06 -27.63
N ASP A 39 -38.06 -36.97 -27.54
CA ASP A 39 -36.95 -37.23 -28.45
C ASP A 39 -35.85 -36.15 -28.57
N VAL A 40 -35.11 -35.95 -27.47
CA VAL A 40 -33.77 -35.33 -27.47
C VAL A 40 -32.65 -36.36 -27.73
N ASP A 41 -32.88 -37.29 -28.66
CA ASP A 41 -31.89 -38.30 -29.09
C ASP A 41 -31.40 -38.11 -30.54
N ASP A 42 -32.07 -37.29 -31.36
CA ASP A 42 -31.72 -37.09 -32.79
C ASP A 42 -30.74 -35.92 -33.06
N ALA A 43 -30.31 -35.18 -32.03
CA ALA A 43 -29.34 -34.08 -32.17
C ALA A 43 -27.87 -34.54 -32.35
N LEU A 44 -27.65 -35.82 -32.65
CA LEU A 44 -26.34 -36.45 -32.89
C LEU A 44 -26.19 -37.04 -34.31
N ALA A 45 -27.17 -36.81 -35.20
CA ALA A 45 -27.17 -37.28 -36.59
C ALA A 45 -26.83 -36.14 -37.58
N GLY A 46 -25.61 -35.55 -37.48
CA GLY A 46 -25.23 -34.41 -38.32
C GLY A 46 -23.73 -34.22 -38.63
N LEU A 47 -22.84 -35.03 -38.06
CA LEU A 47 -21.41 -35.01 -38.35
C LEU A 47 -20.96 -36.32 -39.01
N THR A 48 -21.35 -36.48 -40.27
CA THR A 48 -20.84 -37.54 -41.14
C THR A 48 -19.35 -37.35 -41.40
N VAL A 49 -18.53 -38.12 -40.67
CA VAL A 49 -17.08 -38.16 -40.87
C VAL A 49 -16.78 -38.64 -42.29
N PRO A 50 -16.05 -37.87 -43.13
CA PRO A 50 -15.66 -38.36 -44.45
C PRO A 50 -14.69 -39.55 -44.29
N PRO A 51 -14.80 -40.61 -45.10
CA PRO A 51 -13.97 -41.80 -44.96
C PRO A 51 -12.51 -41.46 -45.31
N ALA A 52 -11.70 -41.21 -44.28
CA ALA A 52 -10.28 -40.90 -44.39
C ALA A 52 -9.49 -42.14 -44.90
N ARG A 53 -9.53 -42.35 -46.21
CA ARG A 53 -8.71 -43.34 -46.90
C ARG A 53 -7.23 -43.00 -46.70
N ARG A 54 -6.58 -43.76 -45.82
CA ARG A 54 -5.14 -44.12 -45.81
C ARG A 54 -4.18 -43.05 -46.33
N LEU A 55 -3.73 -42.14 -45.47
CA LEU A 55 -2.48 -41.40 -45.70
C LEU A 55 -1.73 -40.97 -44.41
N PHE A 56 -1.87 -41.75 -43.33
CA PHE A 56 -0.95 -41.72 -42.19
C PHE A 56 -0.18 -43.04 -42.12
N GLY A 57 0.98 -43.08 -42.78
CA GLY A 57 1.92 -44.19 -42.62
C GLY A 57 2.48 -44.28 -41.20
N ARG A 58 3.27 -45.32 -40.89
CA ARG A 58 3.80 -45.65 -39.55
C ARG A 58 4.32 -44.45 -38.72
N ARG A 59 4.83 -43.40 -39.37
CA ARG A 59 5.28 -42.14 -38.75
C ARG A 59 4.17 -41.39 -37.99
N GLY A 60 2.94 -41.35 -38.50
CA GLY A 60 1.81 -40.65 -37.84
C GLY A 60 1.38 -41.35 -36.54
N ALA A 61 1.32 -42.69 -36.55
CA ALA A 61 1.03 -43.48 -35.36
C ALA A 61 2.13 -43.35 -34.30
N VAL A 62 3.41 -43.28 -34.71
CA VAL A 62 4.54 -43.06 -33.79
C VAL A 62 4.48 -41.68 -33.14
N VAL A 63 4.19 -40.61 -33.88
CA VAL A 63 4.05 -39.25 -33.30
C VAL A 63 2.92 -39.21 -32.26
N LEU A 64 1.76 -39.79 -32.58
CA LEU A 64 0.61 -39.78 -31.68
C LEU A 64 0.86 -40.62 -30.41
N LEU A 65 1.55 -41.77 -30.54
CA LEU A 65 1.99 -42.58 -29.40
C LEU A 65 3.03 -41.85 -28.54
N VAL A 66 4.01 -41.16 -29.15
CA VAL A 66 5.02 -40.38 -28.42
C VAL A 66 4.37 -39.22 -27.65
N CYS A 67 3.43 -38.49 -28.26
CA CYS A 67 2.67 -37.44 -27.57
C CYS A 67 1.86 -37.99 -26.39
N LEU A 68 1.22 -39.16 -26.55
CA LEU A 68 0.46 -39.80 -25.48
C LEU A 68 1.36 -40.28 -24.34
N VAL A 69 2.50 -40.90 -24.65
CA VAL A 69 3.49 -41.34 -23.64
C VAL A 69 4.12 -40.13 -22.94
N ALA A 70 4.41 -39.04 -23.65
CA ALA A 70 4.90 -37.81 -23.03
C ALA A 70 3.85 -37.15 -22.10
N LEU A 71 2.56 -37.19 -22.46
CA LEU A 71 1.47 -36.74 -21.59
C LEU A 71 1.34 -37.63 -20.34
N ILE A 72 1.37 -38.95 -20.50
CA ILE A 72 1.28 -39.90 -19.37
C ILE A 72 2.51 -39.81 -18.48
N ALA A 73 3.71 -39.63 -19.04
CA ALA A 73 4.94 -39.42 -18.27
C ALA A 73 4.98 -38.03 -17.59
N GLY A 74 4.40 -36.99 -18.22
CA GLY A 74 4.26 -35.67 -17.61
C GLY A 74 3.25 -35.66 -16.44
N ILE A 75 2.10 -36.31 -16.61
CA ILE A 75 1.08 -36.46 -15.57
C ILE A 75 1.56 -37.41 -14.46
N GLY A 76 2.18 -38.53 -14.82
CA GLY A 76 2.79 -39.47 -13.87
C GLY A 76 3.95 -38.84 -13.11
N GLY A 77 4.80 -38.06 -13.78
CA GLY A 77 5.84 -37.26 -13.15
C GLY A 77 5.26 -36.22 -12.19
N TYR A 78 4.21 -35.50 -12.60
CA TYR A 78 3.51 -34.54 -11.74
C TYR A 78 2.85 -35.19 -10.51
N LEU A 79 2.32 -36.41 -10.63
CA LEU A 79 1.68 -37.12 -9.52
C LEU A 79 2.67 -37.88 -8.61
N VAL A 80 3.85 -38.26 -9.12
CA VAL A 80 4.90 -38.95 -8.33
C VAL A 80 5.89 -37.95 -7.71
N LEU A 81 6.08 -36.76 -8.30
CA LEU A 81 6.81 -35.64 -7.69
C LEU A 81 5.90 -34.68 -6.91
N GLY A 82 4.58 -34.71 -7.13
CA GLY A 82 3.58 -33.94 -6.36
C GLY A 82 3.24 -34.56 -4.98
N GLY A 83 4.22 -35.21 -4.36
CA GLY A 83 4.08 -35.91 -3.09
C GLY A 83 4.05 -34.97 -1.89
N GLY A 84 2.88 -34.42 -1.57
CA GLY A 84 2.56 -34.02 -0.19
C GLY A 84 3.24 -32.77 0.38
N ASP A 85 3.54 -31.77 -0.44
CA ASP A 85 3.89 -30.44 0.08
C ASP A 85 2.62 -29.71 0.58
N GLU A 86 2.62 -29.28 1.84
CA GLU A 86 1.62 -28.32 2.33
C GLU A 86 1.66 -27.05 1.46
N ALA A 87 0.49 -26.54 1.07
CA ALA A 87 0.40 -25.28 0.33
C ALA A 87 1.13 -24.18 1.13
N PRO A 88 2.11 -23.47 0.53
CA PRO A 88 3.06 -22.64 1.27
C PRO A 88 2.32 -21.61 2.12
N ALA A 89 2.58 -21.64 3.43
CA ALA A 89 1.85 -20.85 4.42
C ALA A 89 1.80 -19.37 4.03
N VAL A 90 0.60 -18.90 3.72
CA VAL A 90 0.36 -17.56 3.16
C VAL A 90 0.54 -16.52 4.28
N ARG A 91 1.75 -15.98 4.42
CA ARG A 91 2.14 -15.04 5.48
C ARG A 91 1.51 -13.65 5.33
N LEU A 92 0.21 -13.54 5.64
CA LEU A 92 -0.58 -12.30 5.59
C LEU A 92 -0.96 -11.81 6.99
N PRO A 93 -1.14 -10.48 7.19
CA PRO A 93 -1.76 -9.96 8.40
C PRO A 93 -3.18 -10.51 8.57
N SER A 94 -3.59 -10.82 9.82
CA SER A 94 -4.96 -11.23 10.13
C SER A 94 -5.98 -10.11 9.89
N THR A 95 -5.55 -8.84 10.03
CA THR A 95 -6.31 -7.66 9.59
C THR A 95 -5.38 -6.63 8.97
N LEU A 96 -5.73 -6.12 7.79
CA LEU A 96 -5.06 -4.96 7.16
C LEU A 96 -6.03 -3.77 7.12
N ARG A 97 -5.60 -2.61 7.60
CA ARG A 97 -6.29 -1.32 7.39
C ARG A 97 -5.49 -0.48 6.40
N VAL A 98 -6.18 0.25 5.52
CA VAL A 98 -5.56 1.21 4.60
C VAL A 98 -6.07 2.60 4.95
N TYR A 99 -5.16 3.56 5.06
CA TYR A 99 -5.45 4.96 5.34
C TYR A 99 -5.03 5.79 4.11
N PRO A 100 -5.93 6.57 3.49
CA PRO A 100 -5.58 7.42 2.35
C PRO A 100 -4.76 8.64 2.80
N SER A 101 -4.10 9.30 1.85
CA SER A 101 -3.44 10.59 2.11
C SER A 101 -4.47 11.68 2.23
N GLU A 102 -4.38 12.48 3.30
CA GLU A 102 -5.31 13.56 3.62
C GLU A 102 -4.57 14.85 4.00
N GLY A 103 -5.31 15.97 4.03
CA GLY A 103 -4.80 17.26 4.53
C GLY A 103 -3.54 17.76 3.81
N GLU A 104 -2.58 18.25 4.59
CA GLU A 104 -1.36 18.88 4.08
C GLU A 104 -0.43 17.89 3.35
N LEU A 105 -0.51 16.58 3.66
CA LEU A 105 0.27 15.53 2.98
C LEU A 105 -0.05 15.45 1.48
N LEU A 106 -1.19 16.01 1.04
CA LEU A 106 -1.50 16.15 -0.39
C LEU A 106 -0.49 17.03 -1.15
N ALA A 107 0.27 17.90 -0.48
CA ALA A 107 1.39 18.63 -1.10
C ALA A 107 2.45 17.66 -1.66
N LEU A 108 2.68 16.54 -0.96
CA LEU A 108 3.59 15.45 -1.31
C LEU A 108 2.96 14.40 -2.25
N SER A 109 1.79 14.64 -2.84
CA SER A 109 1.09 13.62 -3.68
C SER A 109 1.86 13.13 -4.91
N ASP A 110 2.91 13.81 -5.34
CA ASP A 110 3.68 13.49 -6.55
C ASP A 110 5.17 13.60 -6.26
N ARG A 111 5.94 12.53 -6.54
CA ARG A 111 7.39 12.46 -6.29
C ARG A 111 8.19 13.54 -7.01
N SER A 112 7.67 14.11 -8.10
CA SER A 112 8.33 15.24 -8.79
C SER A 112 8.43 16.51 -7.93
N ARG A 113 7.59 16.64 -6.89
CA ARG A 113 7.65 17.71 -5.88
C ARG A 113 8.66 17.41 -4.76
N ASP A 114 9.10 16.17 -4.62
CA ASP A 114 10.02 15.71 -3.58
C ASP A 114 11.03 14.71 -4.17
N LYS A 115 11.95 15.23 -4.99
CA LYS A 115 12.89 14.40 -5.76
C LYS A 115 14.03 13.79 -4.94
N ARG A 116 14.00 13.94 -3.62
CA ARG A 116 15.08 13.46 -2.73
C ARG A 116 14.97 11.94 -2.60
N PRO A 117 16.07 11.18 -2.78
CA PRO A 117 16.03 9.73 -2.62
C PRO A 117 15.63 9.36 -1.18
N LEU A 118 14.97 8.22 -1.00
CA LEU A 118 14.62 7.73 0.34
C LEU A 118 15.84 7.05 0.96
N SER A 119 16.16 7.35 2.22
CA SER A 119 17.34 6.77 2.88
C SER A 119 17.02 6.06 4.19
N GLN A 120 17.83 5.05 4.52
CA GLN A 120 17.67 4.28 5.75
C GLN A 120 17.80 5.13 7.02
N GLY A 121 18.78 6.05 7.06
CA GLY A 121 19.03 6.90 8.22
C GLY A 121 17.94 7.96 8.44
N GLU A 122 17.17 8.29 7.41
CA GLU A 122 16.08 9.26 7.47
C GLU A 122 14.82 8.67 8.13
N VAL A 123 14.53 7.39 7.89
CA VAL A 123 13.36 6.64 8.38
C VAL A 123 13.68 5.88 9.68
N PHE A 124 14.91 5.38 9.82
CA PHE A 124 15.37 4.57 10.97
C PHE A 124 16.65 5.15 11.59
N GLY A 125 16.66 6.47 11.80
CA GLY A 125 17.72 7.17 12.53
C GLY A 125 17.93 6.65 13.96
N ALA A 126 19.02 7.05 14.61
CA ALA A 126 19.37 6.54 15.95
C ALA A 126 18.30 6.85 17.02
N ASP A 127 17.60 7.98 16.88
CA ASP A 127 16.45 8.37 17.72
C ASP A 127 15.18 7.53 17.46
N LEU A 128 15.11 6.87 16.31
CA LEU A 128 14.02 6.01 15.85
C LEU A 128 14.32 4.51 16.01
N ALA A 129 15.54 4.16 16.43
CA ALA A 129 15.99 2.79 16.65
C ALA A 129 15.29 2.11 17.84
N ARG A 130 14.70 2.85 18.79
CA ARG A 130 13.86 2.32 19.86
C ARG A 130 12.56 3.10 19.96
N ARG A 131 11.42 2.42 19.83
CA ARG A 131 10.09 3.03 19.95
C ARG A 131 9.32 2.42 21.12
N SER A 132 8.60 3.25 21.85
CA SER A 132 7.78 2.82 22.99
C SER A 132 6.45 3.57 23.03
N PHE A 133 5.37 2.86 23.36
CA PHE A 133 4.04 3.43 23.61
C PHE A 133 3.20 2.44 24.43
N GLY A 134 2.39 2.93 25.38
CA GLY A 134 1.42 2.10 26.10
C GLY A 134 2.01 0.84 26.76
N GLY A 135 3.21 0.95 27.34
CA GLY A 135 3.94 -0.18 27.95
C GLY A 135 4.69 -1.09 26.96
N VAL A 136 4.40 -1.02 25.66
CA VAL A 136 5.18 -1.74 24.63
C VAL A 136 6.48 -0.98 24.36
N THR A 137 7.60 -1.72 24.26
CA THR A 137 8.89 -1.21 23.78
C THR A 137 9.44 -2.14 22.71
N LEU A 138 9.94 -1.55 21.63
CA LEU A 138 10.40 -2.23 20.42
C LEU A 138 11.73 -1.62 19.96
N THR A 139 12.71 -2.46 19.61
CA THR A 139 14.02 -2.04 19.10
C THR A 139 14.22 -2.51 17.66
N ALA A 140 14.71 -1.61 16.80
CA ALA A 140 14.97 -1.85 15.39
C ALA A 140 16.03 -2.94 15.20
N THR A 141 15.85 -3.77 14.17
CA THR A 141 16.69 -4.90 13.81
C THR A 141 16.78 -4.98 12.28
N ALA A 142 18.00 -5.14 11.77
CA ALA A 142 18.29 -5.21 10.33
C ALA A 142 17.58 -4.13 9.47
N PRO A 143 17.70 -2.83 9.81
CA PRO A 143 17.25 -1.77 8.91
C PRO A 143 18.01 -1.87 7.58
N ARG A 144 17.31 -1.71 6.45
CA ARG A 144 17.85 -1.82 5.10
C ARG A 144 17.16 -0.88 4.11
N LEU A 145 17.90 -0.52 3.08
CA LEU A 145 17.42 0.11 1.85
C LEU A 145 17.48 -0.91 0.71
N ASP A 146 16.36 -1.11 0.04
CA ASP A 146 16.18 -1.96 -1.13
C ASP A 146 15.92 -1.07 -2.36
N THR A 147 16.87 -1.02 -3.30
CA THR A 147 16.72 -0.30 -4.59
C THR A 147 15.96 -1.12 -5.64
N ASP A 148 15.79 -2.43 -5.41
CA ASP A 148 14.75 -3.24 -6.04
C ASP A 148 13.61 -3.46 -5.05
N CYS A 149 12.51 -2.71 -5.22
CA CYS A 149 11.34 -2.83 -4.37
C CYS A 149 10.69 -4.22 -4.38
N ALA A 150 10.90 -5.04 -5.42
CA ALA A 150 10.36 -6.40 -5.47
C ALA A 150 10.97 -7.29 -4.38
N SER A 151 12.23 -7.05 -4.00
CA SER A 151 12.92 -7.77 -2.92
C SER A 151 12.32 -7.51 -1.52
N ALA A 152 11.59 -6.41 -1.34
CA ALA A 152 10.93 -6.03 -0.09
C ALA A 152 9.55 -6.69 0.09
N VAL A 153 9.01 -7.37 -0.93
CA VAL A 153 7.69 -8.02 -0.91
C VAL A 153 7.73 -9.47 -1.40
N TRP A 154 6.66 -10.20 -1.13
CA TRP A 154 6.38 -11.49 -1.75
C TRP A 154 5.04 -11.41 -2.49
N GLY A 155 4.86 -12.29 -3.48
CA GLY A 155 3.61 -12.39 -4.24
C GLY A 155 3.56 -11.52 -5.49
N GLN A 156 3.30 -12.15 -6.64
CA GLN A 156 3.42 -11.49 -7.96
C GLN A 156 2.52 -10.26 -8.10
N ARG A 157 1.28 -10.31 -7.59
CA ARG A 157 0.34 -9.17 -7.66
C ARG A 157 0.90 -7.89 -7.02
N VAL A 158 1.62 -8.01 -5.90
CA VAL A 158 2.21 -6.85 -5.20
C VAL A 158 3.50 -6.39 -5.89
N VAL A 159 4.31 -7.32 -6.40
CA VAL A 159 5.49 -7.01 -7.23
C VAL A 159 5.07 -6.23 -8.49
N GLU A 160 4.03 -6.66 -9.18
CA GLU A 160 3.48 -5.97 -10.36
C GLU A 160 2.90 -4.60 -10.00
N ALA A 161 2.20 -4.49 -8.87
CA ALA A 161 1.69 -3.20 -8.38
C ALA A 161 2.84 -2.21 -8.12
N LEU A 162 3.92 -2.62 -7.44
CA LEU A 162 5.11 -1.79 -7.21
C LEU A 162 5.80 -1.36 -8.50
N ARG A 163 5.93 -2.27 -9.48
CA ARG A 163 6.48 -1.97 -10.80
C ARG A 163 5.62 -0.94 -11.54
N ASN A 164 4.30 -1.13 -11.55
CA ASN A 164 3.37 -0.21 -12.20
C ASN A 164 3.32 1.16 -11.48
N ALA A 165 3.52 1.18 -10.16
CA ALA A 165 3.67 2.37 -9.34
C ALA A 165 5.05 3.06 -9.47
N LYS A 166 5.96 2.52 -10.31
CA LYS A 166 7.33 3.01 -10.52
C LYS A 166 8.11 3.22 -9.21
N CYS A 167 8.01 2.24 -8.32
CA CYS A 167 8.77 2.23 -7.07
C CYS A 167 10.28 2.35 -7.34
N THR A 168 10.96 3.25 -6.62
CA THR A 168 12.41 3.48 -6.76
C THR A 168 13.21 3.00 -5.56
N GLU A 169 12.64 3.10 -4.36
CA GLU A 169 13.26 2.64 -3.12
C GLU A 169 12.20 2.02 -2.21
N ALA A 170 12.58 0.96 -1.50
CA ALA A 170 11.88 0.48 -0.32
C ALA A 170 12.83 0.49 0.89
N VAL A 171 12.47 1.18 1.97
CA VAL A 171 13.24 1.22 3.21
C VAL A 171 12.47 0.44 4.28
N ARG A 172 13.08 -0.59 4.87
CA ARG A 172 12.40 -1.44 5.86
C ARG A 172 13.28 -1.88 7.03
N ALA A 173 12.66 -2.11 8.17
CA ALA A 173 13.30 -2.61 9.38
C ALA A 173 12.37 -3.58 10.12
N GLY A 174 12.97 -4.56 10.80
CA GLY A 174 12.28 -5.36 11.80
C GLY A 174 12.31 -4.61 13.13
N TYR A 175 11.33 -4.85 13.99
CA TYR A 175 11.27 -4.33 15.35
C TYR A 175 10.94 -5.48 16.30
N ALA A 176 11.71 -5.63 17.37
CA ALA A 176 11.52 -6.70 18.35
C ALA A 176 11.52 -6.16 19.78
N GLY A 177 10.71 -6.79 20.62
CA GLY A 177 10.63 -6.61 22.07
C GLY A 177 10.05 -7.89 22.70
N ASP A 178 9.87 -7.89 24.02
CA ASP A 178 9.63 -9.13 24.77
C ASP A 178 8.38 -9.90 24.31
N GLN A 179 7.25 -9.20 24.17
CA GLN A 179 5.94 -9.77 23.80
C GLN A 179 5.54 -9.47 22.35
N HIS A 180 6.28 -8.60 21.66
CA HIS A 180 5.87 -8.00 20.39
C HIS A 180 6.98 -8.04 19.33
N VAL A 181 6.57 -8.31 18.10
CA VAL A 181 7.42 -8.21 16.91
C VAL A 181 6.69 -7.41 15.84
N GLY A 182 7.42 -6.70 15.00
CA GLY A 182 6.86 -6.00 13.87
C GLY A 182 7.84 -5.74 12.75
N VAL A 183 7.31 -5.27 11.62
CA VAL A 183 8.04 -4.80 10.46
C VAL A 183 7.46 -3.45 10.08
N VAL A 184 8.35 -2.50 9.79
CA VAL A 184 7.99 -1.25 9.13
C VAL A 184 8.65 -1.23 7.77
N ALA A 185 7.89 -0.89 6.73
CA ALA A 185 8.38 -0.76 5.37
C ALA A 185 7.78 0.49 4.72
N VAL A 186 8.62 1.30 4.11
CA VAL A 186 8.27 2.53 3.41
C VAL A 186 8.64 2.38 1.95
N PHE A 187 7.71 2.61 1.04
CA PHE A 187 7.94 2.57 -0.41
C PHE A 187 7.87 3.98 -1.00
N ASN A 188 8.89 4.36 -1.79
CA ASN A 188 8.93 5.59 -2.57
C ASN A 188 8.32 5.34 -3.96
N LEU A 189 7.11 5.85 -4.22
CA LEU A 189 6.30 5.55 -5.39
C LEU A 189 6.13 6.80 -6.27
N ASN A 190 5.54 6.66 -7.46
CA ASN A 190 5.37 7.78 -8.39
C ASN A 190 4.47 8.90 -7.82
N ASP A 191 3.34 8.51 -7.24
CA ASP A 191 2.27 9.40 -6.77
C ASP A 191 1.35 8.69 -5.76
N SER A 192 0.49 9.46 -5.09
CA SER A 192 -0.43 9.00 -4.03
C SER A 192 -1.51 8.03 -4.52
N HIS A 193 -1.94 8.14 -5.77
CA HIS A 193 -2.90 7.22 -6.37
C HIS A 193 -2.24 5.87 -6.67
N GLN A 194 -0.98 5.86 -7.09
CA GLN A 194 -0.18 4.63 -7.22
C GLN A 194 0.16 4.01 -5.86
N ALA A 195 0.45 4.81 -4.83
CA ALA A 195 0.60 4.33 -3.46
C ALA A 195 -0.67 3.67 -2.93
N THR A 196 -1.83 4.27 -3.17
CA THR A 196 -3.14 3.67 -2.88
C THR A 196 -3.31 2.33 -3.60
N ARG A 197 -2.96 2.24 -4.89
CA ARG A 197 -3.06 0.97 -5.65
C ARG A 197 -2.18 -0.15 -5.11
N VAL A 198 -0.98 0.17 -4.63
CA VAL A 198 -0.11 -0.82 -3.97
C VAL A 198 -0.73 -1.28 -2.64
N ALA A 199 -1.28 -0.36 -1.83
CA ALA A 199 -1.96 -0.71 -0.58
C ALA A 199 -3.20 -1.60 -0.82
N GLU A 200 -4.02 -1.28 -1.83
CA GLU A 200 -5.17 -2.11 -2.23
C GLU A 200 -4.73 -3.48 -2.78
N ALA A 201 -3.60 -3.57 -3.50
CA ALA A 201 -3.06 -4.83 -3.97
C ALA A 201 -2.69 -5.78 -2.81
N MET A 202 -2.24 -5.23 -1.67
CA MET A 202 -1.91 -5.98 -0.45
C MET A 202 -3.14 -6.46 0.35
N LYS A 203 -4.36 -5.93 0.11
CA LYS A 203 -5.60 -6.49 0.70
C LYS A 203 -5.99 -7.84 0.08
N VAL A 204 -5.63 -8.06 -1.18
CA VAL A 204 -5.97 -9.28 -1.91
C VAL A 204 -4.98 -10.38 -1.52
N ARG A 205 -5.49 -11.56 -1.15
CA ARG A 205 -4.63 -12.72 -0.85
C ARG A 205 -3.72 -13.00 -2.05
N GLY A 206 -2.42 -13.09 -1.80
CA GLY A 206 -1.42 -13.37 -2.84
C GLY A 206 -0.19 -12.48 -2.84
N GLY A 207 0.02 -11.60 -1.85
CA GLY A 207 1.29 -10.92 -1.62
C GLY A 207 1.29 -9.98 -0.41
N PHE A 208 2.46 -9.74 0.20
CA PHE A 208 2.66 -8.77 1.29
C PHE A 208 4.14 -8.39 1.46
N VAL A 209 4.45 -7.52 2.43
CA VAL A 209 5.81 -7.14 2.84
C VAL A 209 6.58 -8.37 3.37
N ARG A 210 7.87 -8.48 3.03
CA ARG A 210 8.80 -9.43 3.66
C ARG A 210 9.48 -8.79 4.88
N PRO A 211 9.54 -9.49 6.03
CA PRO A 211 10.47 -9.12 7.10
C PRO A 211 11.92 -9.06 6.58
N PRO A 212 12.79 -8.18 7.13
CA PRO A 212 14.21 -8.16 6.75
C PRO A 212 15.01 -9.31 7.36
N VAL A 213 14.42 -10.04 8.29
CA VAL A 213 14.98 -11.21 8.98
C VAL A 213 13.94 -12.33 8.90
N ASP A 214 14.29 -13.47 8.31
CA ASP A 214 13.38 -14.61 8.13
C ASP A 214 13.63 -15.74 9.15
N LYS A 215 13.58 -15.37 10.43
CA LYS A 215 13.75 -16.25 11.60
C LYS A 215 13.09 -15.63 12.83
N ALA A 216 12.93 -16.41 13.91
CA ALA A 216 12.40 -15.93 15.19
C ALA A 216 13.04 -14.60 15.66
N PRO A 217 12.23 -13.65 16.18
CA PRO A 217 10.76 -13.71 16.35
C PRO A 217 9.96 -13.31 15.10
N PHE A 218 10.61 -12.93 14.00
CA PHE A 218 9.95 -12.38 12.80
C PHE A 218 9.20 -13.42 11.96
N ASP A 219 9.50 -14.71 12.15
CA ASP A 219 8.76 -15.83 11.56
C ASP A 219 7.28 -15.86 11.98
N ARG A 220 6.92 -15.29 13.15
CA ARG A 220 5.54 -15.13 13.62
C ARG A 220 4.66 -14.25 12.73
N LEU A 221 5.26 -13.36 11.93
CA LEU A 221 4.51 -12.43 11.08
C LEU A 221 3.81 -13.20 9.95
N GLY A 222 2.49 -13.31 10.08
CA GLY A 222 1.61 -13.96 9.11
C GLY A 222 1.43 -15.47 9.28
N THR A 223 2.09 -16.09 10.25
CA THR A 223 1.78 -17.47 10.72
C THR A 223 0.88 -17.46 11.95
N ALA A 224 0.72 -16.30 12.59
CA ALA A 224 -0.01 -16.11 13.84
C ALA A 224 -0.91 -14.86 13.78
N TYR A 225 -1.65 -14.59 14.86
CA TYR A 225 -2.49 -13.40 14.94
C TYR A 225 -1.64 -12.13 14.81
N SER A 226 -1.96 -11.31 13.82
CA SER A 226 -1.16 -10.15 13.44
C SER A 226 -2.00 -9.06 12.78
N ARG A 227 -1.55 -7.82 12.89
CA ARG A 227 -2.27 -6.63 12.41
C ARG A 227 -1.36 -5.75 11.60
N ALA A 228 -1.84 -5.26 10.47
CA ALA A 228 -1.14 -4.29 9.66
C ALA A 228 -1.98 -3.03 9.41
N ASP A 229 -1.29 -1.89 9.38
CA ASP A 229 -1.77 -0.66 8.75
C ASP A 229 -0.92 -0.36 7.52
N ALA A 230 -1.55 0.29 6.54
CA ALA A 230 -0.93 0.80 5.32
C ALA A 230 -1.39 2.26 5.13
N SER A 231 -0.52 3.19 5.48
CA SER A 231 -0.76 4.64 5.36
C SER A 231 -0.20 5.14 4.04
N VAL A 232 -1.05 5.78 3.23
CA VAL A 232 -0.63 6.53 2.05
C VAL A 232 -0.34 7.96 2.49
N GLU A 233 0.90 8.40 2.34
CA GLU A 233 1.37 9.69 2.88
C GLU A 233 2.03 10.47 1.75
N GLY A 234 1.22 11.23 1.00
CA GLY A 234 1.62 11.70 -0.32
C GLY A 234 1.94 10.52 -1.25
N HIS A 235 3.08 10.57 -1.93
CA HIS A 235 3.59 9.50 -2.79
C HIS A 235 4.31 8.35 -2.04
N TYR A 236 4.37 8.41 -0.70
CA TYR A 236 4.88 7.30 0.12
C TYR A 236 3.77 6.32 0.49
N LEU A 237 4.14 5.04 0.60
CA LEU A 237 3.33 4.02 1.26
C LEU A 237 4.09 3.50 2.48
N VAL A 238 3.57 3.78 3.67
CA VAL A 238 4.11 3.32 4.96
C VAL A 238 3.29 2.12 5.44
N ILE A 239 3.94 0.97 5.59
CA ILE A 239 3.37 -0.26 6.13
C ILE A 239 3.89 -0.46 7.55
N VAL A 240 3.01 -0.66 8.51
CA VAL A 240 3.33 -1.11 9.88
C VAL A 240 2.62 -2.42 10.14
N TRP A 241 3.35 -3.52 10.28
CA TRP A 241 2.81 -4.86 10.53
C TRP A 241 3.34 -5.41 11.85
N VAL A 242 2.48 -5.81 12.77
CA VAL A 242 2.84 -6.34 14.10
C VAL A 242 2.20 -7.68 14.40
N ALA A 243 2.85 -8.47 15.25
CA ALA A 243 2.36 -9.71 15.84
C ALA A 243 2.87 -9.85 17.29
N ARG A 244 2.28 -10.78 18.05
CA ARG A 244 2.85 -11.21 19.33
C ARG A 244 3.94 -12.25 19.10
N THR A 245 4.97 -12.27 19.95
CA THR A 245 6.09 -13.23 19.87
C THR A 245 5.66 -14.66 20.22
N ASP A 246 4.65 -14.81 21.07
CA ASP A 246 4.00 -16.09 21.40
C ASP A 246 3.04 -16.61 20.32
N GLY A 247 2.69 -15.76 19.34
CA GLY A 247 1.70 -16.05 18.30
C GLY A 247 0.24 -16.12 18.78
N GLY A 248 -0.02 -15.78 20.05
CA GLY A 248 -1.34 -15.82 20.65
C GLY A 248 -2.32 -14.84 20.01
N LYS A 249 -3.59 -15.23 19.94
CA LYS A 249 -4.69 -14.31 19.62
C LYS A 249 -5.15 -13.64 20.93
N PRO A 250 -5.31 -12.31 20.98
CA PRO A 250 -5.81 -11.62 22.17
C PRO A 250 -7.27 -12.00 22.44
N ALA A 251 -7.64 -12.06 23.72
CA ALA A 251 -8.98 -12.48 24.16
C ALA A 251 -10.08 -11.50 23.70
N ASP A 252 -9.80 -10.20 23.76
CA ASP A 252 -10.62 -9.16 23.12
C ASP A 252 -9.85 -8.56 21.93
N LEU A 253 -10.46 -8.61 20.75
CA LEU A 253 -9.91 -7.99 19.54
C LEU A 253 -10.10 -6.47 19.51
N ARG A 254 -10.99 -5.90 20.34
CA ARG A 254 -11.21 -4.45 20.40
C ARG A 254 -10.18 -3.73 21.25
N ASN A 255 -9.60 -4.42 22.21
CA ASN A 255 -8.62 -3.90 23.17
C ASN A 255 -7.40 -4.83 23.23
N ASP A 256 -6.62 -4.88 22.14
CA ASP A 256 -5.38 -5.66 22.09
C ASP A 256 -4.10 -4.83 22.16
N ASP A 257 -3.07 -5.46 22.71
CA ASP A 257 -1.71 -4.96 22.87
C ASP A 257 -1.04 -4.59 21.53
N LEU A 258 -1.45 -5.26 20.44
CA LEU A 258 -1.05 -4.92 19.08
C LEU A 258 -1.42 -3.49 18.66
N ILE A 259 -2.44 -2.86 19.23
CA ILE A 259 -2.72 -1.43 18.99
C ILE A 259 -1.56 -0.57 19.51
N ASN A 260 -1.08 -0.83 20.72
CA ASN A 260 0.04 -0.06 21.31
C ASN A 260 1.34 -0.28 20.54
N ALA A 261 1.59 -1.51 20.06
CA ALA A 261 2.73 -1.80 19.19
C ALA A 261 2.64 -1.03 17.85
N LYS A 262 1.44 -0.93 17.25
CA LYS A 262 1.22 -0.14 16.02
C LYS A 262 1.41 1.35 16.25
N VAL A 263 0.94 1.91 17.37
CA VAL A 263 1.14 3.34 17.68
C VAL A 263 2.62 3.64 17.95
N ALA A 264 3.34 2.77 18.66
CA ALA A 264 4.78 2.91 18.86
C ALA A 264 5.55 3.01 17.53
N LEU A 265 5.22 2.13 16.57
CA LEU A 265 5.87 2.08 15.26
C LEU A 265 5.32 3.11 14.26
N GLY A 266 4.05 3.50 14.34
CA GLY A 266 3.40 4.43 13.41
C GLY A 266 4.14 5.76 13.31
N THR A 267 4.60 6.27 14.45
CA THR A 267 5.39 7.50 14.58
C THR A 267 6.80 7.47 13.93
N LEU A 268 7.07 6.51 13.04
CA LEU A 268 8.20 6.47 12.10
C LEU A 268 7.87 7.19 10.77
N ASP A 269 6.59 7.49 10.52
CA ASP A 269 6.06 8.44 9.52
C ASP A 269 6.69 9.84 9.53
N ARG A 270 7.27 10.26 10.67
CA ARG A 270 7.84 11.59 10.94
C ARG A 270 8.72 12.16 9.82
N PHE A 271 9.40 11.31 9.04
CA PHE A 271 10.20 11.78 7.90
C PHE A 271 9.33 12.50 6.86
N VAL A 272 8.11 12.04 6.58
CA VAL A 272 7.18 12.66 5.63
C VAL A 272 6.79 14.06 6.09
N TYR A 273 6.49 14.23 7.38
CA TYR A 273 6.17 15.54 7.96
C TYR A 273 7.35 16.51 7.90
N ARG A 274 8.59 16.05 8.12
CA ARG A 274 9.79 16.87 7.89
C ARG A 274 9.90 17.29 6.43
N ARG A 275 9.74 16.36 5.49
CA ARG A 275 9.77 16.63 4.04
C ARG A 275 8.71 17.62 3.58
N LEU A 276 7.51 17.55 4.17
CA LEU A 276 6.41 18.49 3.94
C LEU A 276 6.77 19.91 4.37
N VAL A 277 7.33 20.08 5.58
CA VAL A 277 7.76 21.38 6.11
C VAL A 277 8.83 22.01 5.23
N GLU A 278 9.80 21.21 4.75
CA GLU A 278 10.89 21.69 3.90
C GLU A 278 10.37 22.23 2.55
N ILE A 279 9.45 21.50 1.89
CA ILE A 279 8.81 21.98 0.64
C ILE A 279 7.95 23.23 0.88
N GLY A 280 7.27 23.31 2.03
CA GLY A 280 6.53 24.52 2.43
C GLY A 280 7.42 25.73 2.72
N GLY A 281 8.67 25.50 3.13
CA GLY A 281 9.70 26.52 3.27
C GLY A 281 10.19 27.04 1.92
N ASP A 282 10.53 26.13 0.99
CA ASP A 282 11.03 26.47 -0.34
C ASP A 282 10.03 27.34 -1.13
N GLN A 283 8.73 27.04 -1.06
CA GLN A 283 7.69 27.84 -1.74
C GLN A 283 7.55 29.27 -1.19
N ARG A 284 7.89 29.50 0.09
CA ARG A 284 7.90 30.86 0.68
C ARG A 284 9.21 31.61 0.35
N ALA A 285 10.29 30.89 0.06
CA ALA A 285 11.58 31.45 -0.30
C ALA A 285 11.66 31.94 -1.76
N THR A 286 10.69 31.61 -2.62
CA THR A 286 10.58 32.15 -3.98
C THR A 286 9.68 33.40 -4.04
N PRO A 287 10.23 34.63 -3.97
CA PRO A 287 9.44 35.83 -4.21
C PRO A 287 9.00 35.88 -5.68
N ASN A 288 7.73 36.25 -5.87
CA ASN A 288 7.04 36.34 -7.15
C ASN A 288 7.80 37.18 -8.19
N ARG A 289 8.58 36.52 -9.07
CA ARG A 289 9.30 37.19 -10.18
C ARG A 289 8.44 37.30 -11.44
N THR A 290 7.23 37.83 -11.29
CA THR A 290 6.38 38.24 -12.41
C THR A 290 6.39 39.77 -12.53
N GLY A 291 7.56 40.31 -12.86
CA GLY A 291 7.81 41.73 -13.07
C GLY A 291 8.28 41.99 -14.49
N THR A 292 7.34 42.34 -15.37
CA THR A 292 7.58 42.71 -16.77
C THR A 292 8.51 43.93 -16.85
N GLY A 293 9.58 43.87 -17.66
CA GLY A 293 10.63 44.90 -17.64
C GLY A 293 11.54 44.91 -18.86
N THR A 294 10.98 45.06 -20.06
CA THR A 294 11.74 45.39 -21.26
C THR A 294 12.21 46.84 -21.20
N GLY A 295 13.53 47.10 -21.21
CA GLY A 295 14.05 48.46 -21.21
C GLY A 295 15.58 48.53 -21.22
N ALA A 296 16.18 48.82 -22.37
CA ALA A 296 17.61 49.10 -22.51
C ALA A 296 17.97 50.53 -22.04
N GLY A 297 19.21 50.77 -21.60
CA GLY A 297 19.64 52.13 -21.21
C GLY A 297 21.08 52.22 -20.70
N THR A 298 22.04 52.40 -21.63
CA THR A 298 23.47 52.63 -21.32
C THR A 298 23.73 54.05 -20.79
N ARG A 299 24.44 54.22 -19.66
CA ARG A 299 25.49 55.25 -19.52
C ARG A 299 26.45 55.02 -18.34
N PRO A 300 27.77 55.20 -18.51
CA PRO A 300 28.74 55.24 -17.40
C PRO A 300 29.01 56.67 -16.93
N THR A 301 29.37 56.85 -15.66
CA THR A 301 29.95 58.10 -15.12
C THR A 301 31.14 57.83 -14.19
N THR A 302 32.28 58.40 -14.55
CA THR A 302 33.53 58.45 -13.78
C THR A 302 33.48 59.66 -12.82
N GLY A 303 33.98 59.55 -11.57
CA GLY A 303 33.91 60.67 -10.61
C GLY A 303 34.75 60.49 -9.34
N THR A 304 35.93 61.11 -9.33
CA THR A 304 37.02 61.18 -8.35
C THR A 304 36.69 61.48 -6.86
N ARG A 305 37.39 60.77 -5.94
CA ARG A 305 38.00 61.13 -4.61
C ARG A 305 38.11 62.63 -4.19
N PRO A 306 38.60 63.00 -2.97
CA PRO A 306 38.59 62.39 -1.60
C PRO A 306 38.11 63.39 -0.49
N THR A 307 38.11 63.01 0.82
CA THR A 307 38.91 63.63 1.93
C THR A 307 38.62 63.11 3.37
N THR A 308 39.70 63.01 4.16
CA THR A 308 39.86 63.16 5.65
C THR A 308 38.98 62.42 6.69
N GLY A 309 39.65 61.70 7.61
CA GLY A 309 39.20 61.45 9.01
C GLY A 309 39.53 62.64 9.94
N PRO A 310 39.75 62.51 11.28
CA PRO A 310 40.45 61.38 11.94
C PRO A 310 39.94 60.92 13.35
N GLY A 311 40.59 59.89 13.91
CA GLY A 311 40.67 59.59 15.36
C GLY A 311 39.44 58.91 16.00
N THR A 312 39.54 58.16 17.11
CA THR A 312 40.66 57.65 17.94
C THR A 312 40.07 56.45 18.72
N GLN A 313 40.46 55.20 18.47
CA GLN A 313 41.36 54.36 19.31
C GLN A 313 40.76 53.87 20.67
N PRO A 314 41.32 52.85 21.37
CA PRO A 314 40.49 51.70 21.79
C PRO A 314 40.58 51.34 23.29
N SER A 315 39.76 50.38 23.72
CA SER A 315 40.03 49.60 24.94
C SER A 315 39.53 48.15 24.81
N THR A 316 40.47 47.22 24.99
CA THR A 316 40.28 45.78 25.15
C THR A 316 40.31 45.43 26.66
N PRO A 317 40.54 44.17 27.10
CA PRO A 317 39.48 43.22 27.42
C PRO A 317 39.50 42.77 28.89
N THR A 318 38.47 42.04 29.34
CA THR A 318 38.52 41.28 30.60
C THR A 318 38.07 39.83 30.38
N THR A 319 38.89 38.91 30.88
CA THR A 319 38.73 37.44 30.82
C THR A 319 38.27 36.89 32.18
N GLN A 320 38.07 35.58 32.25
CA GLN A 320 38.21 34.71 33.45
C GLN A 320 36.90 34.42 34.25
N PRO A 321 36.83 33.30 35.01
CA PRO A 321 36.63 31.96 34.41
C PRO A 321 35.52 31.14 35.09
N ALA A 322 35.47 29.85 34.74
CA ALA A 322 34.64 28.81 35.36
C ALA A 322 34.90 28.58 36.86
N GLY A 323 33.86 28.04 37.51
CA GLY A 323 33.87 27.27 38.76
C GLY A 323 32.86 26.13 38.63
#